data_AF-A0A9X6FIY6-F1
#
_entry.id   AF-A0A9X6FIY6-F1
#
_cell.length_a   1.000
_cell.length_b   1.000
_cell.length_c   1.000
_cell.angle_alpha   90.00
_cell.angle_beta   90.00
_cell.angle_gamma   90.00
#
_symmetry.space_group_name_H-M   'P 1'
#
loop_
_entity.id
_entity.type
_entity.pdbx_description
1 polymer ?
#
loop_
_entity_poly.entity_id
_entity_poly.type
_entity_poly.pdbx_seq_one_letter_code
_entity_poly.pdbx_strand_id
1 'polypeptide(L)' 'MISLGINILVIPLSFFIGGMATDSPGSTMHDFWEVFLFIQIFPFPLVLLSLVWWLVRRKKAKVHV' A
#
# COMPACT_ATOMS: atom_id res chain seq x y z
N MET A 1 -9.03 2.93 -10.58
CA MET A 1 -9.27 3.90 -9.48
C MET A 1 -9.70 3.23 -8.18
N ILE A 2 -10.37 2.07 -8.21
CA ILE A 2 -10.76 1.32 -7.01
C ILE A 2 -9.55 0.92 -6.13
N SER A 3 -8.43 0.47 -6.72
CA SER A 3 -7.20 0.13 -5.97
C SER A 3 -6.62 1.31 -5.18
N LEU A 4 -6.72 2.52 -5.75
CA LEU A 4 -6.27 3.76 -5.11
C LEU A 4 -7.16 4.10 -3.90
N GLY A 5 -8.48 3.98 -4.06
CA GLY A 5 -9.43 4.19 -2.97
C GLY A 5 -9.23 3.22 -1.81
N ILE A 6 -8.99 1.93 -2.11
CA ILE A 6 -8.66 0.93 -1.09
C ILE A 6 -7.36 1.30 -0.35
N ASN A 7 -6.30 1.72 -1.06
CA ASN A 7 -5.07 2.15 -0.38
C ASN A 7 -5.28 3.36 0.53
N ILE A 8 -6.05 4.36 0.09
CA ILE A 8 -6.33 5.56 0.88
C ILE A 8 -7.01 5.21 2.20
N LEU A 9 -7.86 4.18 2.22
CA LEU A 9 -8.52 3.70 3.44
C LEU A 9 -7.61 2.80 4.30
N VAL A 10 -6.81 1.95 3.65
CA VAL A 10 -5.98 0.96 4.37
C VAL A 10 -4.70 1.57 4.94
N ILE A 11 -4.16 2.66 4.37
CA ILE A 11 -3.00 3.38 4.92
C ILE A 11 -3.27 3.92 6.35
N PRO A 12 -4.30 4.75 6.61
CA PRO A 12 -4.56 5.24 7.96
C PRO A 12 -4.90 4.10 8.94
N LEU A 13 -5.57 3.05 8.46
CA LEU A 13 -5.87 1.86 9.26
C LEU A 13 -4.59 1.09 9.66
N SER A 14 -3.67 0.88 8.72
CA SER A 14 -2.39 0.20 9.00
C SER A 14 -1.49 1.03 9.90
N PHE A 15 -1.49 2.36 9.77
CA PHE A 15 -0.83 3.26 10.72
C PHE A 15 -1.42 3.16 12.13
N PHE A 16 -2.75 3.13 12.24
CA PHE A 16 -3.43 3.02 13.54
C PHE A 16 -3.11 1.70 14.22
N ILE A 17 -3.26 0.57 13.52
CA ILE A 17 -3.00 -0.77 14.07
C ILE A 17 -1.51 -0.95 14.37
N GLY A 18 -0.61 -0.47 13.50
CA GLY A 18 0.83 -0.49 13.77
C GLY A 18 1.19 0.32 15.03
N GLY A 19 0.56 1.48 15.24
CA GLY A 19 0.76 2.28 16.44
C GLY A 19 0.32 1.55 17.71
N MET A 20 -0.82 0.85 17.64
CA MET A 20 -1.30 0.01 18.75
C MET A 20 -0.37 -1.18 19.01
N ALA A 21 0.30 -1.73 17.98
CA ALA A 21 1.27 -2.80 18.15
C ALA A 21 2.51 -2.36 18.95
N THR A 22 2.83 -1.06 18.93
CA THR A 22 3.94 -0.47 19.70
C THR A 22 3.58 0.01 21.11
N ASP A 23 2.37 -0.30 21.58
CA ASP A 23 1.90 0.14 22.91
C ASP A 23 2.44 -0.75 24.05
N SER A 24 2.87 -1.99 23.73
CA SER A 24 3.36 -2.94 24.72
C SER A 24 4.76 -2.56 25.25
N PRO A 25 5.05 -2.73 26.56
CA PRO A 25 6.40 -2.55 27.10
C PRO A 25 7.38 -3.54 26.44
N GLY A 26 8.45 -3.00 25.86
CA GLY A 26 9.46 -3.80 25.15
C GLY A 26 9.18 -3.98 23.65
N SER A 27 8.06 -3.46 23.14
CA SER A 27 7.85 -3.34 21.70
C SER A 27 8.80 -2.30 21.09
N THR A 28 9.07 -2.45 19.80
CA THR A 28 10.00 -1.61 19.05
C THR A 28 9.33 -1.11 17.77
N MET A 29 9.99 -0.17 17.09
CA MET A 29 9.58 0.22 15.73
C MET A 29 9.53 -0.96 14.75
N HIS A 30 10.21 -2.08 15.03
CA HIS A 30 10.11 -3.26 14.17
C HIS A 30 8.69 -3.84 14.15
N ASP A 31 8.04 -3.91 15.31
CA ASP A 31 6.68 -4.44 15.47
C ASP A 31 5.65 -3.57 14.71
N PHE A 32 5.88 -2.25 14.68
CA PHE A 32 5.11 -1.33 13.84
C PHE A 32 5.23 -1.71 12.36
N TRP A 33 6.47 -1.85 11.86
CA TRP A 33 6.73 -2.11 10.45
C TRP A 33 6.24 -3.49 10.01
N GLU A 34 6.34 -4.49 10.89
CA GLU A 34 5.83 -5.84 10.63
C GLU A 34 4.32 -5.81 10.38
N VAL A 35 3.56 -5.22 11.30
CA VAL A 35 2.09 -5.14 11.19
C VAL A 35 1.67 -4.23 10.04
N PHE A 36 2.34 -3.09 9.85
CA PHE A 36 2.07 -2.17 8.75
C PHE A 36 2.23 -2.87 7.39
N LEU A 37 3.36 -3.54 7.17
CA LEU A 37 3.63 -4.23 5.90
C LEU A 37 2.73 -5.45 5.72
N PHE A 38 2.38 -6.16 6.79
CA PHE A 38 1.45 -7.29 6.75
C PHE A 38 0.06 -6.85 6.26
N ILE A 39 -0.47 -5.73 6.78
CA ILE A 39 -1.75 -5.18 6.33
C ILE A 39 -1.67 -4.67 4.89
N GLN A 40 -0.55 -4.03 4.54
CA GLN A 40 -0.37 -3.43 3.22
C GLN A 40 0.04 -4.44 2.12
N ILE A 41 0.23 -5.72 2.45
CA ILE A 41 0.70 -6.76 1.52
C ILE A 41 -0.21 -6.98 0.31
N PHE A 42 -1.53 -6.78 0.45
CA PHE A 42 -2.48 -6.83 -0.67
C PHE A 42 -2.69 -5.47 -1.35
N PRO A 43 -2.91 -4.37 -0.61
CA PRO A 43 -3.10 -3.06 -1.23
C PRO A 43 -1.89 -2.58 -2.04
N PHE A 44 -0.66 -2.78 -1.59
CA PHE A 44 0.53 -2.25 -2.27
C PHE A 44 0.72 -2.85 -3.68
N PRO A 45 0.75 -4.18 -3.84
CA PRO A 45 0.87 -4.80 -5.16
C PRO A 45 -0.27 -4.41 -6.11
N LEU A 46 -1.50 -4.24 -5.60
CA LEU A 46 -2.64 -3.83 -6.41
C LEU A 46 -2.45 -2.43 -7.02
N VAL A 47 -1.94 -1.48 -6.25
CA VAL A 47 -1.62 -0.14 -6.77
C VAL A 47 -0.44 -0.19 -7.73
N LEU A 48 0.62 -0.93 -7.39
CA LEU A 48 1.79 -1.07 -8.25
C LEU A 48 1.42 -1.69 -9.61
N LEU A 49 0.63 -2.77 -9.60
CA LEU A 49 0.14 -3.41 -10.83
C LEU A 49 -0.73 -2.45 -11.64
N SER A 50 -1.62 -1.70 -10.99
CA SER A 50 -2.46 -0.73 -11.68
C SER A 50 -1.65 0.41 -12.30
N LEU A 51 -0.56 0.84 -11.64
CA LEU A 51 0.35 1.87 -12.13
C LEU A 51 1.17 1.36 -13.32
N VAL A 52 1.77 0.17 -13.22
CA VAL A 52 2.52 -0.48 -14.31
C VAL A 52 1.63 -0.65 -15.53
N TRP A 53 0.41 -1.17 -15.34
CA TRP A 53 -0.56 -1.33 -16.42
C TRP A 53 -0.93 0.00 -17.09
N TRP A 54 -1.13 1.04 -16.28
CA TRP A 54 -1.41 2.39 -16.79
C TRP A 54 -0.23 2.97 -17.60
N LEU A 55 1.01 2.80 -17.12
CA LEU A 55 2.22 3.23 -17.84
C LEU A 55 2.39 2.49 -19.17
N VAL A 56 2.13 1.18 -19.20
CA VAL A 56 2.18 0.38 -20.44
C VAL A 56 1.13 0.87 -21.45
N ARG A 57 -0.11 1.15 -21.02
CA ARG A 57 -1.14 1.72 -21.90
C ARG A 57 -0.78 3.09 -22.43
N ARG A 58 -0.19 3.95 -21.60
CA ARG A 58 0.31 5.28 -22.01
C ARG A 58 1.38 5.17 -23.10
N LYS A 59 2.28 4.18 -23.02
CA LYS A 59 3.31 3.93 -24.05
C LYS A 59 2.68 3.48 -25.37
N LYS A 60 1.70 2.56 -25.33
CA LYS A 60 0.96 2.09 -26.51
C LYS A 60 0.23 3.24 -27.22
N ALA A 61 -0.39 4.14 -26.47
CA ALA A 61 -1.07 5.31 -27.02
C ALA A 61 -0.15 6.32 -27.73
N LYS A 62 1.16 6.34 -27.41
CA LYS A 62 2.14 7.22 -28.07
C LYS A 62 2.78 6.63 -29.33
N VAL A 63 2.66 5.32 -29.57
CA VAL A 63 3.27 4.63 -30.73
C VAL A 63 2.32 4.60 -31.94
N HIS A 64 1.03 4.85 -31.72
CA HIS A 64 0.00 4.88 -32.77
C HIS A 64 -0.45 6.30 -33.13
N VAL A 65 0.35 7.33 -32.82
CA VAL A 65 0.13 8.72 -33.26
C VAL A 65 1.25 9.11 -34.21
#